data_AF-A0A1H3CWA3-F1
#
_entry.id   AF-A0A1H3CWA3-F1
#
_cell.length_a   1.000
_cell.length_b   1.000
_cell.length_c   1.000
_cell.angle_alpha   90.00
_cell.angle_beta   90.00
_cell.angle_gamma   90.00
#
_symmetry.space_group_name_H-M   'P 1'
#
loop_
_entity.id
_entity.type
_entity.pdbx_description
1 polymer ?
#
loop_
_entity_poly.entity_id
_entity_poly.type
_entity_poly.pdbx_seq_one_letter_code
_entity_poly.pdbx_strand_id
1 'polypeptide(L)'
;MTGANAIWVLAQAGALPDSVLFPSVTKARELFAAGPVLADGKGLKLVVDIPADLDCLESDERKAVEVFIKKAKQAGADKGYIASHRRAWWSVGLKGPAPILATYMARQAPAFVINAVDARHINIAHGLYPRQELDAHVLSRLAAALRTGVMLSQGRVYAGGLTKFEPKEMERLMVPDLSMLRSHEPISTAIDA
;
A
#
# COMPACT_ATOMS: atom_id res chain seq x y z
N MET A 1 -6.41 -3.48 6.03
CA MET A 1 -6.33 -2.69 7.29
C MET A 1 -5.81 -3.62 8.38
N THR A 2 -4.93 -3.19 9.28
CA THR A 2 -4.31 -4.09 10.29
C THR A 2 -5.23 -4.38 11.48
N GLY A 3 -6.01 -3.40 11.94
CA GLY A 3 -6.87 -3.48 13.13
C GLY A 3 -6.16 -3.19 14.46
N ALA A 4 -4.82 -3.34 14.52
CA ALA A 4 -4.01 -3.03 15.70
C ALA A 4 -2.55 -2.69 15.30
N ASN A 5 -2.31 -1.47 14.81
CA ASN A 5 -0.98 -1.08 14.29
C ASN A 5 0.17 -1.31 15.29
N ALA A 6 -0.06 -1.13 16.60
CA ALA A 6 0.96 -1.34 17.62
C ALA A 6 1.47 -2.79 17.72
N ILE A 7 0.71 -3.75 17.18
CA ILE A 7 1.03 -5.18 17.21
C ILE A 7 1.54 -5.64 15.85
N TRP A 8 0.85 -5.25 14.78
CA TRP A 8 1.14 -5.75 13.44
C TRP A 8 2.22 -4.97 12.69
N VAL A 9 2.67 -3.83 13.22
CA VAL A 9 3.66 -2.96 12.55
C VAL A 9 4.92 -2.84 13.41
N LEU A 10 6.01 -3.45 12.93
CA LEU A 10 7.27 -3.56 13.65
C LEU A 10 8.34 -2.64 13.05
N ALA A 11 9.23 -2.13 13.91
CA ALA A 11 10.42 -1.41 13.46
C ALA A 11 11.53 -2.37 12.99
N GLN A 12 11.52 -3.61 13.47
CA GLN A 12 12.50 -4.66 13.19
C GLN A 12 11.85 -6.04 13.32
N ALA A 13 12.42 -7.06 12.67
CA ALA A 13 11.85 -8.42 12.57
C ALA A 13 11.57 -9.08 13.94
N GLY A 14 12.46 -8.87 14.91
CA GLY A 14 12.36 -9.55 16.20
C GLY A 14 12.62 -11.05 16.05
N ALA A 15 11.69 -11.87 16.53
CA ALA A 15 11.78 -13.34 16.50
C ALA A 15 10.87 -14.00 15.44
N LEU A 16 10.20 -13.19 14.61
CA LEU A 16 9.38 -13.72 13.52
C LEU A 16 10.25 -14.07 12.31
N PRO A 17 9.88 -15.09 11.53
CA PRO A 17 10.56 -15.42 10.29
C PRO A 17 10.29 -14.38 9.21
N ASP A 18 11.24 -14.19 8.29
CA ASP A 18 11.13 -13.24 7.18
C ASP A 18 9.93 -13.55 6.26
N SER A 19 9.49 -14.82 6.21
CA SER A 19 8.36 -15.28 5.41
C SER A 19 7.02 -14.60 5.74
N VAL A 20 6.88 -14.02 6.94
CA VAL A 20 5.67 -13.29 7.39
C VAL A 20 5.91 -11.79 7.60
N LEU A 21 7.09 -11.28 7.23
CA LEU A 21 7.50 -9.90 7.47
C LEU A 21 7.66 -9.15 6.16
N PHE A 22 6.79 -8.17 5.94
CA PHE A 22 6.76 -7.44 4.67
C PHE A 22 7.09 -5.96 4.88
N PRO A 23 8.20 -5.45 4.30
CA PRO A 23 8.45 -4.03 4.20
C PRO A 23 7.23 -3.33 3.61
N SER A 24 6.73 -2.31 4.30
CA SER A 24 5.47 -1.69 3.93
C SER A 24 5.49 -0.20 4.13
N VAL A 25 4.78 0.49 3.24
CA VAL A 25 4.39 1.89 3.44
C VAL A 25 3.33 1.95 4.55
N THR A 26 3.69 2.61 5.64
CA THR A 26 2.84 2.77 6.84
C THR A 26 2.46 4.21 7.12
N LYS A 27 3.09 5.17 6.44
CA LYS A 27 2.80 6.60 6.58
C LYS A 27 2.80 7.27 5.21
N ALA A 28 1.83 8.15 4.95
CA ALA A 28 1.74 8.89 3.69
C ALA A 28 3.02 9.70 3.38
N ARG A 29 3.69 10.22 4.42
CA ARG A 29 4.95 10.97 4.26
C ARG A 29 6.08 10.17 3.61
N GLU A 30 6.06 8.85 3.72
CA GLU A 30 7.07 7.98 3.09
C GLU A 30 6.96 8.09 1.57
N LEU A 31 5.74 8.15 1.03
CA LEU A 31 5.50 8.35 -0.41
C LEU A 31 5.80 9.78 -0.85
N PHE A 32 5.43 10.78 -0.05
CA PHE A 32 5.78 12.17 -0.38
C PHE A 32 7.30 12.40 -0.39
N ALA A 33 8.03 11.80 0.55
CA ALA A 33 9.49 11.90 0.61
C ALA A 33 10.19 11.16 -0.53
N ALA A 34 9.60 10.06 -1.03
CA ALA A 34 10.13 9.30 -2.17
C ALA A 34 10.06 10.07 -3.50
N GLY A 35 9.14 11.03 -3.62
CA GLY A 35 8.94 11.75 -4.88
C GLY A 35 8.41 10.80 -5.97
N PRO A 36 9.04 10.75 -7.17
CA PRO A 36 8.53 9.91 -8.26
C PRO A 36 8.69 8.40 -8.08
N VAL A 37 9.71 7.96 -7.33
CA VAL A 37 10.08 6.54 -7.22
C VAL A 37 10.49 6.24 -5.78
N LEU A 38 9.88 5.22 -5.17
CA LEU A 38 10.35 4.62 -3.94
C LEU A 38 11.47 3.64 -4.28
N ALA A 39 12.70 4.17 -4.33
CA ALA A 39 13.89 3.45 -4.78
C ALA A 39 14.67 2.74 -3.66
N ASP A 40 14.39 3.08 -2.40
CA ASP A 40 15.01 2.46 -1.23
C ASP A 40 13.94 2.13 -0.19
N GLY A 41 13.99 0.90 0.34
CA GLY A 41 13.13 0.41 1.41
C GLY A 41 13.64 0.78 2.80
N LYS A 42 14.82 1.40 2.93
CA LYS A 42 15.36 1.83 4.22
C LYS A 42 14.38 2.73 4.98
N GLY A 43 14.14 2.36 6.23
CA GLY A 43 13.23 3.08 7.12
C GLY A 43 11.76 2.71 6.97
N LEU A 44 11.39 1.87 5.98
CA LEU A 44 10.08 1.24 5.96
C LEU A 44 9.94 0.32 7.17
N LYS A 45 8.75 0.29 7.74
CA LYS A 45 8.41 -0.65 8.79
C LYS A 45 8.04 -2.00 8.19
N LEU A 46 8.20 -3.04 8.99
CA LEU A 46 7.73 -4.38 8.65
C LEU A 46 6.28 -4.51 9.11
N VAL A 47 5.42 -5.01 8.24
CA VAL A 47 4.07 -5.42 8.62
C VAL A 47 4.05 -6.93 8.68
N VAL A 48 3.61 -7.44 9.83
CA VAL A 48 3.42 -8.86 10.07
C VAL A 48 2.15 -9.30 9.35
N ASP A 49 2.29 -10.20 8.36
CA ASP A 49 1.17 -10.76 7.63
C ASP A 49 1.26 -12.28 7.60
N ILE A 50 0.53 -12.89 8.53
CA ILE A 50 0.55 -14.33 8.77
C ILE A 50 -0.53 -15.00 7.91
N PRO A 51 -0.25 -16.14 7.26
CA PRO A 51 -1.26 -16.87 6.51
C PRO A 51 -2.43 -17.32 7.41
N ALA A 52 -3.62 -17.40 6.82
CA ALA A 52 -4.81 -17.84 7.56
C ALA A 52 -4.71 -19.32 7.95
N ASP A 53 -4.06 -20.12 7.10
CA ASP A 53 -3.69 -21.49 7.36
C ASP A 53 -2.23 -21.53 7.85
N LEU A 54 -1.99 -22.02 9.05
CA LEU A 54 -0.63 -22.11 9.62
C LEU A 54 0.10 -23.38 9.19
N ASP A 55 -0.61 -24.35 8.59
CA ASP A 55 -0.02 -25.60 8.12
C ASP A 55 0.86 -25.40 6.87
N CYS A 56 0.76 -24.24 6.21
CA CYS A 56 1.64 -23.87 5.10
C CYS A 56 3.02 -23.34 5.54
N LEU A 57 3.26 -23.21 6.85
CA LEU A 57 4.54 -22.76 7.41
C LEU A 57 5.40 -23.96 7.81
N GLU A 58 6.71 -23.82 7.61
CA GLU A 58 7.68 -24.79 8.10
C GLU A 58 7.62 -24.92 9.64
N SER A 59 7.95 -26.10 10.15
CA SER A 59 7.72 -26.45 11.57
C SER A 59 8.32 -25.45 12.56
N ASP A 60 9.51 -24.92 12.29
CA ASP A 60 10.17 -23.96 13.18
C ASP A 60 9.63 -22.53 13.01
N GLU A 61 9.28 -22.12 11.79
CA GLU A 61 8.60 -20.85 11.51
C GLU A 61 7.23 -20.80 12.20
N ARG A 62 6.47 -21.90 12.11
CA ARG A 62 5.17 -22.04 12.75
C ARG A 62 5.24 -21.84 14.26
N LYS A 63 6.22 -22.45 14.94
CA LYS A 63 6.41 -22.26 16.40
C LYS A 63 6.61 -20.79 16.76
N ALA A 64 7.46 -20.09 16.00
CA ALA A 64 7.71 -18.65 16.23
C ALA A 64 6.45 -17.81 16.00
N VAL A 65 5.71 -18.11 14.94
CA VAL A 65 4.42 -17.49 14.60
C VAL A 65 3.36 -17.74 15.67
N GLU A 66 3.21 -18.96 16.17
CA GLU A 66 2.25 -19.30 17.23
C GLU A 66 2.57 -18.57 18.55
N VAL A 67 3.84 -18.46 18.91
CA VAL A 67 4.29 -17.66 20.06
C VAL A 67 3.91 -16.19 19.88
N PHE A 68 4.11 -15.64 18.68
CA PHE A 68 3.70 -14.26 18.37
C PHE A 68 2.18 -14.08 18.44
N ILE A 69 1.39 -14.98 17.85
CA ILE A 69 -0.08 -14.95 17.90
C ILE A 69 -0.57 -15.00 19.35
N LYS A 70 0.01 -15.85 20.20
CA LYS A 70 -0.33 -15.92 21.63
C LYS A 70 -0.08 -14.58 22.34
N LYS A 71 1.07 -13.95 22.09
CA LYS A 71 1.40 -12.61 22.65
C LYS A 71 0.45 -11.53 22.12
N ALA A 72 0.15 -11.54 20.83
CA ALA A 72 -0.80 -10.62 20.21
C ALA A 72 -2.21 -10.75 20.83
N LYS A 73 -2.65 -11.99 21.09
CA LYS A 73 -3.92 -12.27 21.78
C LYS A 73 -3.93 -11.75 23.21
N GLN A 74 -2.85 -11.97 23.97
CA GLN A 74 -2.71 -11.44 25.33
C GLN A 74 -2.76 -9.90 25.35
N ALA A 75 -2.23 -9.24 24.31
CA ALA A 75 -2.34 -7.81 24.09
C ALA A 75 -3.71 -7.36 23.53
N GLY A 76 -4.67 -8.27 23.34
CA GLY A 76 -6.04 -7.99 22.92
C GLY A 76 -6.22 -7.74 21.42
N ALA A 77 -5.28 -8.15 20.56
CA ALA A 77 -5.39 -7.93 19.11
C ALA A 77 -6.62 -8.62 18.49
N ASP A 78 -7.10 -9.70 19.10
CA ASP A 78 -8.26 -10.50 18.68
C ASP A 78 -9.60 -9.83 19.00
N LYS A 79 -9.61 -8.82 19.88
CA LYS A 79 -10.84 -8.16 20.36
C LYS A 79 -11.28 -6.98 19.51
N GLY A 80 -10.43 -6.51 18.59
CA GLY A 80 -10.73 -5.35 17.74
C GLY A 80 -11.80 -5.66 16.68
N TYR A 81 -12.54 -4.63 16.25
CA TYR A 81 -13.59 -4.76 15.23
C TYR A 81 -13.13 -5.49 13.95
N ILE A 82 -11.94 -5.16 13.44
CA ILE A 82 -11.42 -5.83 12.23
C ILE A 82 -11.11 -7.30 12.51
N ALA A 83 -10.56 -7.61 13.68
CA ALA A 83 -10.20 -8.97 14.07
C ALA A 83 -11.44 -9.86 14.24
N SER A 84 -12.53 -9.32 14.82
CA SER A 84 -13.78 -10.06 15.02
C SER A 84 -14.51 -10.41 13.71
N HIS A 85 -14.21 -9.71 12.61
CA HIS A 85 -14.80 -9.98 11.29
C HIS A 85 -13.91 -10.86 10.40
N ARG A 86 -12.75 -11.31 10.88
CA ARG A 86 -11.86 -12.22 10.15
C ARG A 86 -12.08 -13.66 10.60
N ARG A 87 -12.06 -14.58 9.64
CA ARG A 87 -12.04 -16.03 9.92
C ARG A 87 -10.80 -16.43 10.73
N ALA A 88 -9.64 -15.94 10.32
CA ALA A 88 -8.37 -16.05 11.04
C ALA A 88 -7.98 -14.66 11.53
N TRP A 89 -8.27 -14.34 12.78
CA TRP A 89 -8.12 -12.98 13.33
C TRP A 89 -6.70 -12.43 13.22
N TRP A 90 -5.69 -13.32 13.22
CA TRP A 90 -4.27 -13.00 13.10
C TRP A 90 -3.81 -12.68 11.67
N SER A 91 -4.57 -13.05 10.64
CA SER A 91 -4.17 -12.82 9.25
C SER A 91 -4.55 -11.40 8.83
N VAL A 92 -3.55 -10.56 8.54
CA VAL A 92 -3.78 -9.16 8.17
C VAL A 92 -4.35 -9.07 6.76
N GLY A 93 -3.87 -9.93 5.86
CA GLY A 93 -4.27 -10.03 4.47
C GLY A 93 -3.74 -8.86 3.65
N LEU A 94 -2.42 -8.63 3.65
CA LEU A 94 -1.84 -7.61 2.78
C LEU A 94 -1.95 -8.06 1.32
N LYS A 95 -2.30 -7.12 0.45
CA LYS A 95 -2.13 -7.36 -0.99
C LYS A 95 -0.64 -7.41 -1.34
N GLY A 96 -0.31 -8.13 -2.41
CA GLY A 96 1.02 -8.10 -2.99
C GLY A 96 1.46 -6.67 -3.35
N PRO A 97 2.76 -6.45 -3.55
CA PRO A 97 3.29 -5.12 -3.87
C PRO A 97 2.62 -4.55 -5.12
N ALA A 98 2.14 -3.32 -5.03
CA ALA A 98 1.59 -2.61 -6.17
C ALA A 98 2.72 -1.92 -6.94
N PRO A 99 2.73 -1.94 -8.28
CA PRO A 99 3.75 -1.25 -9.07
C PRO A 99 3.69 0.29 -8.92
N ILE A 100 2.50 0.84 -8.67
CA ILE A 100 2.31 2.25 -8.34
C ILE A 100 1.56 2.36 -7.01
N LEU A 101 2.11 3.14 -6.10
CA LEU A 101 1.50 3.49 -4.82
C LEU A 101 0.99 4.92 -4.86
N ALA A 102 -0.22 5.14 -4.33
CA ALA A 102 -0.83 6.46 -4.26
C ALA A 102 -1.30 6.80 -2.84
N THR A 103 -1.05 8.01 -2.36
CA THR A 103 -1.52 8.40 -1.02
C THR A 103 -3.03 8.50 -0.98
N TYR A 104 -3.65 7.89 0.03
CA TYR A 104 -5.11 7.84 0.16
C TYR A 104 -5.71 9.14 0.69
N MET A 105 -5.02 9.81 1.63
CA MET A 105 -5.48 11.07 2.21
C MET A 105 -4.32 12.00 2.50
N ALA A 106 -4.48 13.27 2.13
CA ALA A 106 -3.51 14.33 2.37
C ALA A 106 -4.18 15.72 2.31
N ARG A 107 -3.44 16.75 2.70
CA ARG A 107 -3.85 18.16 2.51
C ARG A 107 -3.31 18.74 1.19
N GLN A 108 -2.92 17.88 0.27
CA GLN A 108 -2.40 18.18 -1.06
C GLN A 108 -2.79 17.07 -2.03
N ALA A 109 -2.58 17.27 -3.33
CA ALA A 109 -2.88 16.26 -4.34
C ALA A 109 -2.17 14.93 -4.02
N PRO A 110 -2.75 13.77 -4.39
CA PRO A 110 -2.14 12.49 -4.11
C PRO A 110 -0.74 12.39 -4.70
N ALA A 111 0.21 11.85 -3.93
CA ALA A 111 1.44 11.36 -4.53
C ALA A 111 1.12 10.12 -5.37
N PHE A 112 1.79 9.98 -6.50
CA PHE A 112 1.83 8.76 -7.32
C PHE A 112 3.28 8.36 -7.50
N VAL A 113 3.63 7.20 -6.96
CA VAL A 113 5.02 6.77 -6.74
C VAL A 113 5.22 5.39 -7.34
N ILE A 114 6.25 5.23 -8.17
CA ILE A 114 6.68 3.91 -8.64
C ILE A 114 7.30 3.15 -7.47
N ASN A 115 6.84 1.92 -7.23
CA ASN A 115 7.34 1.06 -6.18
C ASN A 115 8.47 0.16 -6.71
N ALA A 116 9.72 0.55 -6.51
CA ALA A 116 10.87 -0.19 -7.01
C ALA A 116 11.47 -1.16 -5.97
N VAL A 117 10.83 -1.29 -4.79
CA VAL A 117 11.36 -2.05 -3.65
C VAL A 117 10.38 -3.11 -3.14
N ASP A 118 9.36 -3.43 -3.94
CA ASP A 118 8.31 -4.39 -3.60
C ASP A 118 7.66 -4.15 -2.23
N ALA A 119 7.54 -2.88 -1.84
CA ALA A 119 6.88 -2.52 -0.60
C ALA A 119 5.39 -2.85 -0.69
N ARG A 120 4.84 -3.48 0.34
CA ARG A 120 3.39 -3.56 0.53
C ARG A 120 2.89 -2.25 1.14
N HIS A 121 1.60 -2.17 1.45
CA HIS A 121 1.06 -1.01 2.13
C HIS A 121 -0.10 -1.39 3.05
N ILE A 122 -0.25 -0.61 4.13
CA ILE A 122 -1.48 -0.66 4.94
C ILE A 122 -2.50 0.34 4.38
N ASN A 123 -3.61 0.55 5.09
CA ASN A 123 -4.68 1.48 4.70
C ASN A 123 -4.28 2.95 4.91
N ILE A 124 -3.18 3.35 4.30
CA ILE A 124 -2.62 4.70 4.22
C ILE A 124 -2.37 5.12 2.76
N ALA A 125 -2.35 4.13 1.86
CA ALA A 125 -2.13 4.27 0.44
C ALA A 125 -3.06 3.32 -0.33
N HIS A 126 -3.24 3.63 -1.61
CA HIS A 126 -3.77 2.74 -2.62
C HIS A 126 -2.62 2.07 -3.36
N GLY A 127 -2.85 0.83 -3.76
CA GLY A 127 -2.06 0.15 -4.77
C GLY A 127 -2.80 0.16 -6.09
N LEU A 128 -2.15 0.62 -7.15
CA LEU A 128 -2.69 0.55 -8.51
C LEU A 128 -2.11 -0.70 -9.18
N TYR A 129 -2.99 -1.62 -9.56
CA TYR A 129 -2.62 -2.91 -10.15
C TYR A 129 -3.12 -2.96 -11.60
N PRO A 130 -2.21 -2.93 -12.59
CA PRO A 130 -2.57 -3.16 -13.97
C PRO A 130 -3.27 -4.51 -14.15
N ARG A 131 -4.30 -4.56 -15.01
CA ARG A 131 -5.00 -5.82 -15.37
C ARG A 131 -4.28 -6.63 -16.45
N GLN A 132 -3.27 -6.02 -17.06
CA GLN A 132 -2.38 -6.63 -18.04
C GLN A 132 -0.95 -6.24 -17.67
N GLU A 133 0.04 -6.99 -18.13
CA GLU A 133 1.43 -6.61 -17.93
C GLU A 133 1.72 -5.27 -18.63
N LEU A 134 2.35 -4.36 -17.89
CA LEU A 134 2.84 -3.08 -18.38
C LEU A 134 4.34 -3.03 -18.08
N ASP A 135 5.13 -2.65 -19.07
CA ASP A 135 6.56 -2.46 -18.87
C ASP A 135 6.86 -1.21 -18.01
N ALA A 136 8.12 -1.08 -17.60
CA ALA A 136 8.58 0.01 -16.76
C ALA A 136 8.38 1.39 -17.40
N HIS A 137 8.47 1.50 -18.73
CA HIS A 137 8.26 2.75 -19.46
C HIS A 137 6.81 3.21 -19.36
N VAL A 138 5.87 2.32 -19.64
CA VAL A 138 4.43 2.58 -19.56
C VAL A 138 4.01 2.91 -18.11
N LEU A 139 4.51 2.17 -17.12
CA LEU A 139 4.23 2.44 -15.70
C LEU A 139 4.74 3.81 -15.27
N SER A 140 5.98 4.16 -15.63
CA SER A 140 6.58 5.45 -15.32
C SER A 140 5.77 6.60 -15.93
N ARG A 141 5.37 6.47 -17.19
CA ARG A 141 4.55 7.48 -17.89
C ARG A 141 3.15 7.60 -17.31
N LEU A 142 2.52 6.50 -16.91
CA LEU A 142 1.23 6.52 -16.22
C LEU A 142 1.34 7.24 -14.86
N ALA A 143 2.35 6.91 -14.05
CA ALA A 143 2.58 7.56 -12.77
C ALA A 143 2.86 9.07 -12.92
N ALA A 144 3.61 9.46 -13.96
CA ALA A 144 3.87 10.86 -14.28
C ALA A 144 2.58 11.60 -14.67
N ALA A 145 1.78 11.03 -15.57
CA ALA A 145 0.51 11.62 -16.01
C ALA A 145 -0.48 11.79 -14.84
N LEU A 146 -0.58 10.79 -13.96
CA LEU A 146 -1.40 10.88 -12.74
C LEU A 146 -0.90 11.98 -11.79
N ARG A 147 0.41 12.12 -11.61
CA ARG A 147 0.98 13.15 -10.73
C ARG A 147 0.67 14.57 -11.21
N THR A 148 0.61 14.79 -12.52
CA THR A 148 0.37 16.11 -13.11
C THR A 148 -1.10 16.38 -13.40
N GLY A 149 -1.88 15.34 -13.70
CA GLY A 149 -3.28 15.45 -14.11
C GLY A 149 -4.30 15.41 -12.96
N VAL A 150 -3.89 14.96 -11.77
CA VAL A 150 -4.81 14.82 -10.63
C VAL A 150 -4.81 16.08 -9.77
N MET A 151 -5.97 16.72 -9.69
CA MET A 151 -6.20 17.91 -8.87
C MET A 151 -6.84 17.54 -7.53
N LEU A 152 -6.51 18.30 -6.48
CA LEU A 152 -7.07 18.10 -5.14
C LEU A 152 -8.61 18.11 -5.12
N SER A 153 -9.23 18.94 -5.97
CA SER A 153 -10.69 19.07 -6.10
C SER A 153 -11.41 17.79 -6.57
N GLN A 154 -10.68 16.84 -7.14
CA GLN A 154 -11.23 15.54 -7.55
C GLN A 154 -11.37 14.55 -6.37
N GLY A 155 -10.82 14.89 -5.21
CA GLY A 155 -11.01 14.17 -3.97
C GLY A 155 -12.17 14.71 -3.14
N ARG A 156 -12.55 13.99 -2.09
CA ARG A 156 -13.58 14.45 -1.15
C ARG A 156 -12.94 15.17 0.03
N VAL A 157 -13.34 16.41 0.25
CA VAL A 157 -12.85 17.25 1.35
C VAL A 157 -13.61 16.92 2.63
N TYR A 158 -12.86 16.69 3.70
CA TYR A 158 -13.37 16.54 5.06
C TYR A 158 -12.95 17.74 5.92
N ALA A 159 -13.45 17.80 7.15
CA ALA A 159 -13.11 18.85 8.10
C ALA A 159 -11.59 19.03 8.24
N GLY A 160 -11.13 20.29 8.33
CA GLY A 160 -9.71 20.62 8.50
C GLY A 160 -8.84 20.49 7.24
N GLY A 161 -9.46 20.56 6.05
CA GLY A 161 -8.76 20.57 4.76
C GLY A 161 -8.13 19.22 4.37
N LEU A 162 -8.46 18.14 5.09
CA LEU A 162 -8.03 16.80 4.75
C LEU A 162 -8.85 16.32 3.56
N THR A 163 -8.19 16.10 2.43
CA THR A 163 -8.84 15.54 1.25
C THR A 163 -8.51 14.06 1.17
N LYS A 164 -9.53 13.27 0.85
CA LYS A 164 -9.44 11.83 0.74
C LYS A 164 -9.84 11.40 -0.65
N PHE A 165 -8.96 10.62 -1.29
CA PHE A 165 -9.25 9.93 -2.52
C PHE A 165 -9.61 8.50 -2.12
N GLU A 166 -10.89 8.17 -2.10
CA GLU A 166 -11.31 6.78 -1.90
C GLU A 166 -11.22 5.99 -3.21
N PRO A 167 -11.42 4.67 -3.20
CA PRO A 167 -11.38 3.86 -4.42
C PRO A 167 -12.23 4.44 -5.56
N LYS A 168 -13.43 4.96 -5.25
CA LYS A 168 -14.32 5.58 -6.25
C LYS A 168 -13.75 6.85 -6.87
N GLU A 169 -13.02 7.66 -6.12
CA GLU A 169 -12.33 8.84 -6.67
C GLU A 169 -11.14 8.41 -7.53
N MET A 170 -10.38 7.41 -7.07
CA MET A 170 -9.25 6.85 -7.83
C MET A 170 -9.70 6.22 -9.16
N GLU A 171 -10.86 5.54 -9.17
CA GLU A 171 -11.45 4.91 -10.36
C GLU A 171 -11.92 5.92 -11.41
N ARG A 172 -12.17 7.18 -11.03
CA ARG A 172 -12.64 8.25 -11.92
C ARG A 172 -11.51 9.09 -12.50
N LEU A 173 -10.27 8.84 -12.09
CA LEU A 173 -9.13 9.57 -12.59
C LEU A 173 -8.96 9.29 -14.08
N MET A 174 -8.87 10.35 -14.87
CA MET A 174 -8.53 10.23 -16.28
C MET A 174 -7.09 9.76 -16.41
N VAL A 175 -6.86 8.78 -17.27
CA VAL A 175 -5.54 8.27 -17.60
C VAL A 175 -5.35 8.27 -19.11
N PRO A 176 -4.13 8.55 -19.61
CA PRO A 176 -3.85 8.43 -21.03
C PRO A 176 -4.08 7.00 -21.52
N ASP A 177 -4.48 6.85 -22.78
CA ASP A 177 -4.62 5.54 -23.38
C ASP A 177 -3.27 4.80 -23.51
N LEU A 178 -3.33 3.49 -23.71
CA LEU A 178 -2.14 2.65 -23.76
C LEU A 178 -1.22 2.98 -24.95
N SER A 179 -1.76 3.38 -26.10
CA SER A 179 -0.94 3.79 -27.25
C SER A 179 -0.13 5.05 -26.93
N MET A 180 -0.77 6.04 -26.31
CA MET A 180 -0.14 7.26 -25.85
C MET A 180 0.93 6.95 -24.80
N LEU A 181 0.69 6.04 -23.86
CA LEU A 181 1.68 5.65 -22.84
C LEU A 181 2.85 4.83 -23.39
N ARG A 182 2.63 4.05 -24.46
CA ARG A 182 3.68 3.27 -25.14
C ARG A 182 4.55 4.11 -26.07
N SER A 183 4.04 5.26 -26.54
CA SER A 183 4.84 6.14 -27.39
C SER A 183 6.05 6.73 -26.64
N HIS A 184 6.86 7.54 -27.31
CA HIS A 184 7.86 8.39 -26.66
C HIS A 184 7.51 9.88 -26.76
N GLU A 185 6.30 10.18 -27.23
CA GLU A 185 5.83 11.54 -27.40
C GLU A 185 5.41 12.15 -26.05
N PRO A 186 5.48 13.47 -25.88
CA PRO A 186 4.96 14.13 -24.69
C PRO A 186 3.48 13.81 -24.45
N ILE A 187 3.11 13.51 -23.21
CA ILE A 187 1.70 13.39 -22.83
C ILE A 187 1.20 14.82 -22.62
N SER A 188 0.31 15.30 -23.50
CA SER A 188 -0.34 16.59 -23.28
C SER A 188 -1.17 16.52 -22.00
N THR A 189 -0.99 17.49 -21.10
CA THR A 189 -1.74 17.58 -19.83
C THR A 189 -3.20 18.01 -20.03
N ALA A 190 -3.58 18.37 -21.25
CA ALA A 190 -4.98 18.55 -21.63
C ALA A 190 -5.58 17.17 -21.92
N ILE A 191 -5.94 16.44 -20.86
CA ILE A 191 -7.00 15.47 -21.00
C ILE A 191 -8.27 16.31 -21.01
N ASP A 192 -8.76 16.65 -22.21
CA ASP A 192 -9.98 17.42 -22.39
C ASP A 192 -11.10 16.76 -21.58
N ALA A 193 -11.73 17.56 -20.72
CA ALA A 193 -12.80 17.17 -19.81
C ALA A 193 -14.11 16.90 -20.54
#